data_AF-A0A1B7MWS1-F1
#
_entry.id   AF-A0A1B7MWS1-F1
#
_cell.length_a   1.000
_cell.length_b   1.000
_cell.length_c   1.000
_cell.angle_alpha   90.00
_cell.angle_beta   90.00
_cell.angle_gamma   90.00
#
_symmetry.space_group_name_H-M   'P 1'
#
loop_
_entity.id
_entity.type
_entity.pdbx_description
1 polymer ?
#
loop_
_entity_poly.entity_id
_entity_poly.type
_entity_poly.pdbx_seq_one_letter_code
_entity_poly.pdbx_strand_id
1 'polypeptide(L)'
;MYAPWRSPQPPQIWDPEIQRKREELGVLLTSARSMDEEQEREVVHEVERERQVERPPKVKPADHVLYKYVRQFVETGQIPVGSSAFIQALSSLVNTTVEFPERHQWAQNVLVTRDFSRTVLTVHKADEYLRPVNWVVSSDIGSPVLVVMSPHEVNQLLPLIRKSKVVHLSIYTPRTTKTMQACDLRFYSIPSTPRLTPLEPLIFQLNLFAGQLYFSNYEMYLRTCSFLGLNGPDLRDEDLVVDSDGFIKEENRPAARASCSFGRSQLLPLKELFGMRRKGMGYLPTHLGKMLNGRILSEEDFRDRVLSLSMVSFSASLPETLADCSSGKQDHDTELDEMVL
;
A
#
# COMPACT_ATOMS: atom_id res chain seq x y z
N MET A 1 30.97 -14.60 31.18
CA MET A 1 31.92 -14.67 32.32
C MET A 1 32.29 -13.24 32.68
N TYR A 2 31.71 -12.71 33.76
CA TYR A 2 32.02 -11.37 34.24
C TYR A 2 33.33 -11.44 35.04
N ALA A 3 34.35 -10.69 34.64
CA ALA A 3 35.49 -10.39 35.50
C ALA A 3 35.18 -9.10 36.27
N PRO A 4 35.31 -9.05 37.61
CA PRO A 4 35.08 -7.83 38.35
C PRO A 4 36.24 -6.86 38.08
N TRP A 5 35.91 -5.67 37.58
CA TRP A 5 36.84 -4.55 37.49
C TRP A 5 37.32 -4.21 38.91
N ARG A 6 38.61 -4.43 39.21
CA ARG A 6 39.21 -3.92 40.44
C ARG A 6 39.56 -2.45 40.22
N SER A 7 38.80 -1.55 40.85
CA SER A 7 39.16 -0.14 40.95
C SER A 7 40.57 -0.02 41.59
N PRO A 8 41.47 0.81 41.06
CA PRO A 8 42.76 1.06 41.71
C PRO A 8 42.50 1.67 43.09
N GLN A 9 42.98 1.01 44.14
CA GLN A 9 42.98 1.59 45.47
C GLN A 9 43.87 2.84 45.45
N PRO A 10 43.38 4.02 45.85
CA PRO A 10 44.22 5.22 45.88
C PRO A 10 45.39 4.97 46.86
N PRO A 11 46.58 5.50 46.59
CA PRO A 11 47.71 5.34 47.49
C PRO A 11 47.32 5.92 48.85
N GLN A 12 47.31 5.05 49.87
CA GLN A 12 47.05 5.44 51.25
C GLN A 12 48.28 6.21 51.77
N ILE A 13 48.34 7.50 51.44
CA ILE A 13 49.29 8.42 52.05
C ILE A 13 48.69 8.77 53.41
N TRP A 14 49.17 8.10 54.45
CA TRP A 14 48.77 8.35 55.82
C TRP A 14 49.77 9.30 56.46
N ASP A 15 49.38 10.55 56.59
CA ASP A 15 50.14 11.54 57.35
C ASP A 15 50.05 11.21 58.84
N PRO A 16 51.17 10.90 59.52
CA PRO A 16 51.18 10.50 60.93
C PRO A 16 50.66 11.59 61.87
N GLU A 17 50.73 12.86 61.48
CA GLU A 17 50.21 13.97 62.28
C GLU A 17 48.66 13.99 62.29
N ILE A 18 48.05 13.57 61.17
CA ILE A 18 46.59 13.46 61.03
C ILE A 18 46.06 12.26 61.83
N GLN A 19 46.81 11.17 61.91
CA GLN A 19 46.45 10.00 62.71
C GLN A 19 46.43 10.31 64.21
N ARG A 20 47.47 11.01 64.70
CA ARG A 20 47.55 11.36 66.13
C ARG A 20 46.41 12.29 66.57
N LYS A 21 46.09 13.30 65.76
CA LYS A 21 44.93 14.19 66.02
C LYS A 21 43.59 13.46 66.00
N ARG A 22 43.43 12.42 65.17
CA ARG A 22 42.20 11.62 65.11
C ARG A 22 41.98 10.79 66.37
N GLU A 23 43.04 10.22 66.92
CA GLU A 23 42.99 9.47 68.19
C GLU A 23 42.73 10.40 69.38
N GLU A 24 43.36 11.58 69.42
CA GLU A 24 43.08 12.62 70.43
C GLU A 24 41.62 13.10 70.39
N LEU A 25 40.98 13.10 69.21
CA LEU A 25 39.57 13.48 69.01
C LEU A 25 38.57 12.32 69.18
N GLY A 26 39.04 11.11 69.54
CA GLY A 26 38.17 9.95 69.82
C GLY A 26 37.47 9.36 68.59
N VAL A 27 37.95 9.65 67.38
CA VAL A 27 37.37 9.11 66.13
C VAL A 27 37.96 7.71 65.87
N LEU A 28 37.43 6.71 66.56
CA LEU A 28 37.70 5.30 66.25
C LEU A 28 37.14 4.96 64.86
N LEU A 29 37.96 4.28 64.05
CA LEU A 29 37.66 3.78 62.71
C LEU A 29 36.18 3.42 62.55
N THR A 30 35.41 4.33 61.96
CA THR A 30 34.07 4.02 61.48
C THR A 30 34.28 2.96 60.40
N SER A 31 33.98 1.70 60.72
CA SER A 31 33.86 0.63 59.74
C SER A 31 33.08 1.21 58.58
N ALA A 32 33.69 1.27 57.39
CA ALA A 32 33.08 1.88 56.23
C ALA A 32 31.69 1.27 56.08
N ARG A 33 30.65 2.05 56.40
CA ARG A 33 29.28 1.66 56.06
C ARG A 33 29.31 1.60 54.54
N SER A 34 29.36 0.38 54.01
CA SER A 34 29.09 0.10 52.61
C SER A 34 27.68 0.64 52.37
N MET A 35 27.58 1.87 51.91
CA MET A 35 26.35 2.39 51.36
C MET A 35 26.22 1.71 50.01
N ASP A 36 25.27 0.79 49.89
CA ASP A 36 24.86 0.27 48.59
C ASP A 36 24.18 1.42 47.84
N GLU A 37 24.95 2.12 47.01
CA GLU A 37 24.44 3.13 46.10
C GLU A 37 23.88 2.43 44.86
N GLU A 38 22.55 2.37 44.75
CA GLU A 38 21.90 1.97 43.51
C GLU A 38 21.87 3.16 42.54
N GLN A 39 22.67 3.08 41.47
CA GLN A 39 22.67 4.06 40.38
C GLN A 39 21.88 3.52 39.19
N GLU A 40 20.70 4.08 38.94
CA GLU A 40 19.94 3.82 37.71
C GLU A 40 20.62 4.51 36.53
N ARG A 41 21.04 3.73 35.53
CA ARG A 41 21.70 4.22 34.32
C ARG A 41 20.77 3.97 33.14
N GLU A 42 20.12 5.02 32.64
CA GLU A 42 19.30 4.92 31.43
C GLU A 42 20.20 4.66 30.22
N VAL A 43 20.10 3.46 29.64
CA VAL A 43 20.81 3.10 28.40
C VAL A 43 19.87 3.35 27.22
N VAL A 44 20.03 4.50 26.57
CA VAL A 44 19.39 4.78 25.29
C VAL A 44 20.09 3.95 24.22
N HIS A 45 19.43 2.89 23.73
CA HIS A 45 19.92 2.12 22.60
C HIS A 45 19.68 2.89 21.30
N GLU A 46 20.70 3.60 20.82
CA GLU A 46 20.70 4.17 19.47
C GLU A 46 21.01 3.07 18.47
N VAL A 47 19.98 2.58 17.77
CA VAL A 47 20.15 1.62 16.66
C VAL A 47 20.38 2.42 15.38
N GLU A 48 21.64 2.61 15.01
CA GLU A 48 21.99 3.12 13.68
C GLU A 48 21.69 2.06 12.62
N ARG A 49 20.77 2.37 11.69
CA ARG A 49 20.49 1.53 10.52
C ARG A 49 21.16 2.13 9.29
N GLU A 50 22.27 1.55 8.88
CA GLU A 50 22.88 1.87 7.58
C GLU A 50 22.09 1.21 6.44
N ARG A 51 21.60 2.02 5.50
CA ARG A 51 20.89 1.55 4.31
C ARG A 51 21.84 1.47 3.12
N GLN A 52 22.21 0.25 2.73
CA GLN A 52 22.84 0.02 1.43
C GLN A 52 21.78 0.05 0.33
N VAL A 53 21.97 0.92 -0.66
CA VAL A 53 21.03 1.06 -1.79
C VAL A 53 21.60 0.30 -2.98
N GLU A 54 21.09 -0.90 -3.21
CA GLU A 54 21.31 -1.62 -4.47
C GLU A 54 20.45 -0.98 -5.56
N ARG A 55 21.08 -0.51 -6.63
CA ARG A 55 20.40 0.09 -7.77
C ARG A 55 20.48 -0.85 -8.96
N PRO A 56 19.43 -0.89 -9.81
CA PRO A 56 19.52 -1.56 -11.10
C PRO A 56 20.73 -1.10 -11.91
N PRO A 57 21.27 -1.96 -12.79
CA PRO A 57 22.31 -1.59 -13.72
C PRO A 57 21.99 -0.28 -14.49
N LYS A 58 23.02 0.48 -14.85
CA LYS A 58 22.80 1.69 -15.65
C LYS A 58 22.48 1.30 -17.10
N VAL A 59 21.31 1.71 -17.58
CA VAL A 59 20.85 1.45 -18.96
C VAL A 59 20.36 2.76 -19.59
N LYS A 60 20.54 2.90 -20.92
CA LYS A 60 20.04 4.06 -21.64
C LYS A 60 18.50 4.11 -21.62
N PRO A 61 17.87 5.24 -21.25
CA PRO A 61 16.42 5.37 -21.30
C PRO A 61 15.92 5.29 -22.75
N ALA A 62 14.70 4.78 -22.93
CA ALA A 62 14.04 4.83 -24.22
C ALA A 62 13.49 6.24 -24.50
N ASP A 63 13.53 6.65 -25.76
CA ASP A 63 12.96 7.92 -26.18
C ASP A 63 11.43 7.86 -26.09
N HIS A 64 10.84 8.92 -25.54
CA HIS A 64 9.41 9.03 -25.41
C HIS A 64 8.74 9.42 -26.73
N VAL A 65 7.59 8.81 -27.02
CA VAL A 65 6.82 9.04 -28.26
C VAL A 65 5.34 9.13 -27.94
N LEU A 66 4.74 10.30 -28.19
CA LEU A 66 3.29 10.44 -28.19
C LEU A 66 2.71 9.98 -29.54
N TYR A 67 2.12 8.79 -29.58
CA TYR A 67 1.48 8.25 -30.78
C TYR A 67 0.18 9.00 -31.11
N LYS A 68 -0.07 9.23 -32.41
CA LYS A 68 -1.29 9.89 -32.90
C LYS A 68 -2.58 9.25 -32.39
N TYR A 69 -2.61 7.92 -32.29
CA TYR A 69 -3.79 7.18 -31.83
C TYR A 69 -4.07 7.37 -30.34
N VAL A 70 -3.05 7.70 -29.54
CA VAL A 70 -3.21 8.02 -28.11
C VAL A 70 -3.89 9.38 -27.96
N ARG A 71 -3.48 10.37 -28.76
CA ARG A 71 -4.17 11.66 -28.83
C ARG A 71 -5.62 11.49 -29.29
N GLN A 72 -5.85 10.73 -30.36
CA GLN A 72 -7.19 10.45 -30.87
C GLN A 72 -8.09 9.80 -29.80
N PHE A 73 -7.57 8.83 -29.03
CA PHE A 73 -8.31 8.23 -27.91
C PHE A 73 -8.72 9.25 -26.85
N VAL A 74 -7.84 10.19 -26.48
CA VAL A 74 -8.18 11.24 -25.51
C VAL A 74 -9.28 12.19 -26.05
N GLU A 75 -9.28 12.42 -27.36
CA GLU A 75 -10.27 13.28 -28.03
C GLU A 75 -11.63 12.59 -28.22
N THR A 76 -11.65 11.30 -28.53
CA THR A 76 -12.89 10.57 -28.89
C THR A 76 -13.42 9.64 -27.81
N GLY A 77 -12.60 9.26 -26.83
CA GLY A 77 -12.89 8.20 -25.86
C GLY A 77 -12.77 6.77 -26.42
N GLN A 78 -12.56 6.61 -27.73
CA GLN A 78 -12.56 5.30 -28.38
C GLN A 78 -11.15 4.89 -28.80
N ILE A 79 -10.82 3.61 -28.58
CA ILE A 79 -9.58 3.03 -29.09
C ILE A 79 -9.69 2.85 -30.61
N PRO A 80 -8.85 3.49 -31.43
CA PRO A 80 -8.91 3.35 -32.87
C PRO A 80 -8.61 1.90 -33.30
N VAL A 81 -9.42 1.37 -34.21
CA VAL A 81 -9.28 0.00 -34.75
C VAL A 81 -7.91 -0.17 -35.41
N GLY A 82 -7.21 -1.27 -35.11
CA GLY A 82 -5.89 -1.56 -35.66
C GLY A 82 -4.75 -0.67 -35.13
N SER A 83 -5.00 0.12 -34.07
CA SER A 83 -3.95 0.94 -33.46
C SER A 83 -2.82 0.08 -32.90
N SER A 84 -1.59 0.36 -33.35
CA SER A 84 -0.37 -0.26 -32.81
C SER A 84 0.15 0.41 -31.53
N ALA A 85 -0.53 1.47 -31.06
CA ALA A 85 -0.13 2.26 -29.90
C ALA A 85 -0.65 1.70 -28.57
N PHE A 86 -1.69 0.85 -28.61
CA PHE A 86 -2.26 0.23 -27.42
C PHE A 86 -1.93 -1.26 -27.40
N ILE A 87 -1.50 -1.74 -26.23
CA ILE A 87 -1.08 -3.11 -26.01
C ILE A 87 -1.85 -3.61 -24.79
N GLN A 88 -2.31 -4.86 -24.79
CA GLN A 88 -2.90 -5.45 -23.59
C GLN A 88 -1.87 -5.48 -22.45
N ALA A 89 -2.33 -5.25 -21.23
CA ALA A 89 -1.45 -5.07 -20.08
C ALA A 89 -0.43 -6.21 -19.90
N LEU A 90 -0.86 -7.47 -19.93
CA LEU A 90 0.06 -8.60 -19.82
C LEU A 90 0.93 -8.80 -21.06
N SER A 91 0.41 -8.51 -22.26
CA SER A 91 1.19 -8.56 -23.51
C SER A 91 2.32 -7.52 -23.53
N SER A 92 2.20 -6.45 -22.74
CA SER A 92 3.27 -5.45 -22.59
C SER A 92 4.52 -5.99 -21.88
N LEU A 93 4.41 -7.12 -21.18
CA LEU A 93 5.51 -7.76 -20.43
C LEU A 93 6.41 -8.63 -21.30
N VAL A 94 6.24 -8.64 -22.63
CA VAL A 94 7.02 -9.49 -23.57
C VAL A 94 8.54 -9.37 -23.42
N ASN A 95 9.03 -8.21 -22.98
CA ASN A 95 10.46 -7.96 -22.76
C ASN A 95 10.93 -8.31 -21.34
N THR A 96 10.11 -8.96 -20.52
CA THR A 96 10.48 -9.43 -19.18
C THR A 96 10.67 -10.95 -19.14
N THR A 97 11.13 -11.49 -18.02
CA THR A 97 11.26 -12.94 -17.81
C THR A 97 9.92 -13.65 -17.64
N VAL A 98 8.88 -12.96 -17.14
CA VAL A 98 7.57 -13.57 -16.90
C VAL A 98 6.81 -13.84 -18.19
N GLU A 99 6.21 -15.01 -18.27
CA GLU A 99 5.31 -15.39 -19.35
C GLU A 99 3.91 -15.70 -18.83
N PHE A 100 2.90 -15.12 -19.49
CA PHE A 100 1.48 -15.40 -19.24
C PHE A 100 0.90 -16.15 -20.43
N PRO A 101 1.00 -17.48 -20.46
CA PRO A 101 0.62 -18.25 -21.64
C PRO A 101 -0.90 -18.29 -21.89
N GLU A 102 -1.73 -18.01 -20.88
CA GLU A 102 -3.19 -17.79 -21.01
C GLU A 102 -3.60 -16.31 -20.91
N ARG A 103 -2.71 -15.38 -21.28
CA ARG A 103 -3.00 -13.93 -21.26
C ARG A 103 -4.25 -13.50 -22.04
N HIS A 104 -4.69 -14.29 -23.02
CA HIS A 104 -5.90 -14.02 -23.80
C HIS A 104 -7.20 -14.16 -22.98
N GLN A 105 -7.15 -14.89 -21.86
CA GLN A 105 -8.27 -15.02 -20.92
C GLN A 105 -8.44 -13.80 -20.02
N TRP A 106 -7.45 -12.89 -19.99
CA TRP A 106 -7.56 -11.63 -19.28
C TRP A 106 -8.40 -10.62 -20.08
N ALA A 107 -8.90 -9.60 -19.39
CA ALA A 107 -9.69 -8.53 -19.98
C ALA A 107 -8.90 -7.85 -21.09
N GLN A 108 -9.51 -7.87 -22.28
CA GLN A 108 -8.96 -7.22 -23.47
C GLN A 108 -8.99 -5.68 -23.35
N ASN A 109 -9.75 -5.16 -22.37
CA ASN A 109 -10.00 -3.73 -22.16
C ASN A 109 -9.11 -3.14 -21.04
N VAL A 110 -8.12 -3.87 -20.54
CA VAL A 110 -7.05 -3.31 -19.71
C VAL A 110 -5.80 -3.20 -20.58
N LEU A 111 -5.58 -1.99 -21.07
CA LEU A 111 -4.55 -1.65 -22.05
C LEU A 111 -3.46 -0.79 -21.43
N VAL A 112 -2.32 -0.75 -22.09
CA VAL A 112 -1.22 0.16 -21.81
C VAL A 112 -0.76 0.78 -23.12
N THR A 113 -0.21 1.99 -23.06
CA THR A 113 0.41 2.60 -24.24
C THR A 113 1.77 1.98 -24.53
N ARG A 114 2.18 2.03 -25.80
CA ARG A 114 3.51 1.59 -26.22
C ARG A 114 4.64 2.42 -25.58
N ASP A 115 4.41 3.69 -25.29
CA ASP A 115 5.37 4.50 -24.51
C ASP A 115 5.47 4.02 -23.05
N PHE A 116 4.33 3.67 -22.44
CA PHE A 116 4.32 3.12 -21.08
C PHE A 116 5.16 1.84 -20.96
N SER A 117 5.03 0.93 -21.93
CA SER A 117 5.71 -0.37 -21.87
C SER A 117 7.21 -0.31 -22.16
N ARG A 118 7.71 0.77 -22.79
CA ARG A 118 9.11 0.90 -23.17
C ARG A 118 9.82 1.94 -22.30
N THR A 119 10.51 1.48 -21.27
CA THR A 119 11.24 2.36 -20.33
C THR A 119 12.71 2.52 -20.66
N VAL A 120 13.37 1.47 -21.15
CA VAL A 120 14.81 1.42 -21.41
C VAL A 120 15.13 0.79 -22.76
N LEU A 121 16.30 1.11 -23.29
CA LEU A 121 16.89 0.47 -24.48
C LEU A 121 17.85 -0.62 -24.01
N THR A 122 17.39 -1.87 -24.07
CA THR A 122 18.18 -3.02 -23.60
C THR A 122 17.98 -4.22 -24.52
N VAL A 123 19.01 -5.04 -24.64
CA VAL A 123 18.96 -6.38 -25.24
C VAL A 123 18.59 -7.46 -24.21
N HIS A 124 18.73 -7.14 -22.92
CA HIS A 124 18.39 -8.03 -21.81
C HIS A 124 16.92 -7.84 -21.40
N LYS A 125 16.45 -8.69 -20.48
CA LYS A 125 15.11 -8.57 -19.92
C LYS A 125 14.98 -7.28 -19.09
N ALA A 126 13.82 -6.64 -19.17
CA ALA A 126 13.54 -5.34 -18.59
C ALA A 126 12.90 -5.40 -17.18
N ASP A 127 13.06 -6.51 -16.47
CA ASP A 127 12.40 -6.86 -15.22
C ASP A 127 12.50 -5.76 -14.14
N GLU A 128 13.70 -5.18 -13.99
CA GLU A 128 13.99 -4.16 -12.98
C GLU A 128 13.50 -2.74 -13.36
N TYR A 129 13.09 -2.57 -14.62
CA TYR A 129 12.74 -1.28 -15.24
C TYR A 129 11.25 -1.16 -15.54
N LEU A 130 10.41 -2.03 -14.99
CA LEU A 130 8.96 -1.90 -15.09
C LEU A 130 8.49 -0.57 -14.50
N ARG A 131 7.69 0.16 -15.30
CA ARG A 131 7.10 1.44 -14.87
C ARG A 131 5.99 1.19 -13.83
N PRO A 132 5.91 2.00 -12.76
CA PRO A 132 4.78 1.94 -11.86
C PRO A 132 3.50 2.36 -12.61
N VAL A 133 2.41 1.66 -12.34
CA VAL A 133 1.09 1.98 -12.87
C VAL A 133 0.55 3.12 -12.01
N ASN A 134 0.68 4.36 -12.50
CA ASN A 134 0.24 5.55 -11.76
C ASN A 134 -0.82 6.38 -12.48
N TRP A 135 -0.84 6.31 -13.81
CA TRP A 135 -1.68 7.16 -14.64
C TRP A 135 -2.60 6.29 -15.47
N VAL A 136 -3.87 6.24 -15.09
CA VAL A 136 -4.87 5.37 -15.72
C VAL A 136 -5.94 6.26 -16.33
N VAL A 137 -6.08 6.23 -17.65
CA VAL A 137 -7.17 6.91 -18.35
C VAL A 137 -8.29 5.92 -18.61
N SER A 138 -9.48 6.22 -18.13
CA SER A 138 -10.69 5.43 -18.36
C SER A 138 -11.59 6.10 -19.38
N SER A 139 -12.27 5.30 -20.19
CA SER A 139 -13.40 5.73 -21.01
C SER A 139 -14.51 4.70 -20.97
N ASP A 140 -15.76 5.16 -21.02
CA ASP A 140 -16.96 4.35 -21.17
C ASP A 140 -17.66 4.58 -22.51
N ILE A 141 -17.02 5.29 -23.45
CA ILE A 141 -17.54 5.46 -24.80
C ILE A 141 -17.44 4.13 -25.57
N GLY A 142 -18.57 3.45 -25.71
CA GLY A 142 -18.65 2.12 -26.30
C GLY A 142 -18.47 1.04 -25.23
N SER A 143 -17.36 0.30 -25.28
CA SER A 143 -17.00 -0.66 -24.24
C SER A 143 -16.09 0.00 -23.19
N PRO A 144 -16.36 -0.17 -21.88
CA PRO A 144 -15.49 0.36 -20.84
C PRO A 144 -14.04 -0.10 -21.01
N VAL A 145 -13.09 0.82 -20.92
CA VAL A 145 -11.66 0.58 -21.13
C VAL A 145 -10.83 1.32 -20.10
N LEU A 146 -9.74 0.69 -19.66
CA LEU A 146 -8.68 1.28 -18.85
C LEU A 146 -7.39 1.31 -19.66
N VAL A 147 -6.77 2.47 -19.79
CA VAL A 147 -5.49 2.64 -20.49
C VAL A 147 -4.46 3.18 -19.51
N VAL A 148 -3.42 2.41 -19.22
CA VAL A 148 -2.25 2.91 -18.47
C VAL A 148 -1.35 3.68 -19.41
N MET A 149 -1.06 4.93 -19.05
CA MET A 149 -0.27 5.84 -19.86
C MET A 149 1.04 6.19 -19.17
N SER A 150 2.02 6.60 -19.98
CA SER A 150 3.27 7.14 -19.45
C SER A 150 3.07 8.51 -18.78
N PRO A 151 3.92 8.88 -17.80
CA PRO A 151 3.97 10.24 -17.29
C PRO A 151 4.18 11.29 -18.40
N HIS A 152 4.96 10.95 -19.43
CA HIS A 152 5.25 11.82 -20.56
C HIS A 152 4.01 12.12 -21.40
N GLU A 153 3.29 11.08 -21.84
CA GLU A 153 2.05 11.23 -22.61
C GLU A 153 0.99 11.98 -21.80
N VAL A 154 0.84 11.65 -20.52
CA VAL A 154 -0.12 12.31 -19.62
C VAL A 154 0.20 13.79 -19.50
N ASN A 155 1.47 14.16 -19.28
CA ASN A 155 1.88 15.56 -19.19
C ASN A 155 1.55 16.35 -20.47
N GLN A 156 1.77 15.76 -21.64
CA GLN A 156 1.44 16.41 -22.91
C GLN A 156 -0.08 16.52 -23.17
N LEU A 157 -0.85 15.51 -22.76
CA LEU A 157 -2.28 15.43 -23.04
C LEU A 157 -3.15 16.02 -21.93
N LEU A 158 -2.58 16.36 -20.78
CA LEU A 158 -3.30 16.89 -19.63
C LEU A 158 -4.23 18.07 -19.97
N PRO A 159 -3.85 19.04 -20.83
CA PRO A 159 -4.76 20.11 -21.24
C PRO A 159 -6.00 19.63 -22.00
N LEU A 160 -5.88 18.55 -22.80
CA LEU A 160 -7.00 17.95 -23.52
C LEU A 160 -7.86 17.12 -22.57
N ILE A 161 -7.24 16.30 -21.72
CA ILE A 161 -7.91 15.47 -20.71
C ILE A 161 -8.78 16.35 -19.81
N ARG A 162 -8.25 17.47 -19.30
CA ARG A 162 -8.99 18.41 -18.44
C ARG A 162 -10.28 18.96 -19.07
N LYS A 163 -10.32 19.07 -20.40
CA LYS A 163 -11.47 19.57 -21.16
C LYS A 163 -12.38 18.45 -21.68
N SER A 164 -11.93 17.20 -21.56
CA SER A 164 -12.63 16.06 -22.11
C SER A 164 -13.88 15.73 -21.29
N LYS A 165 -14.90 15.23 -21.99
CA LYS A 165 -16.12 14.66 -21.38
C LYS A 165 -16.21 13.15 -21.60
N VAL A 166 -15.25 12.59 -22.32
CA VAL A 166 -15.27 11.22 -22.82
C VAL A 166 -14.15 10.35 -22.22
N VAL A 167 -13.14 10.98 -21.62
CA VAL A 167 -12.08 10.29 -20.88
C VAL A 167 -11.86 10.93 -19.51
N HIS A 168 -11.44 10.10 -18.56
CA HIS A 168 -11.06 10.54 -17.21
C HIS A 168 -9.70 9.97 -16.84
N LEU A 169 -8.77 10.84 -16.47
CA LEU A 169 -7.49 10.45 -15.91
C LEU A 169 -7.63 10.23 -14.41
N SER A 170 -7.27 9.04 -13.94
CA SER A 170 -7.19 8.68 -12.53
C SER A 170 -5.72 8.62 -12.11
N ILE A 171 -5.38 9.33 -11.04
CA ILE A 171 -4.09 9.12 -10.36
C ILE A 171 -4.27 7.89 -9.49
N TYR A 172 -3.70 6.79 -9.98
CA TYR A 172 -3.81 5.50 -9.36
C TYR A 172 -2.52 5.18 -8.61
N THR A 173 -2.62 4.44 -7.51
CA THR A 173 -1.45 3.89 -6.84
C THR A 173 -1.83 2.54 -6.24
N PRO A 174 -1.14 1.45 -6.60
CA PRO A 174 -1.44 0.13 -6.05
C PRO A 174 -1.24 0.13 -4.54
N ARG A 175 -2.18 -0.46 -3.79
CA ARG A 175 -2.09 -0.56 -2.32
C ARG A 175 -0.98 -1.54 -1.93
N THR A 176 0.21 -1.01 -1.63
CA THR A 176 1.40 -1.81 -1.29
C THR A 176 1.70 -1.90 0.21
N THR A 177 1.03 -1.10 1.04
CA THR A 177 1.07 -1.19 2.50
C THR A 177 -0.35 -1.29 3.06
N LYS A 178 -0.49 -1.88 4.25
CA LYS A 178 -1.81 -2.02 4.90
C LYS A 178 -2.42 -0.66 5.25
N THR A 179 -1.59 0.32 5.62
CA THR A 179 -2.04 1.67 6.03
C THR A 179 -2.45 2.57 4.88
N MET A 180 -2.10 2.24 3.63
CA MET A 180 -2.61 2.97 2.48
C MET A 180 -4.13 2.79 2.39
N GLN A 181 -4.84 3.90 2.27
CA GLN A 181 -6.26 3.90 1.91
C GLN A 181 -6.41 3.22 0.53
N ALA A 182 -7.53 2.53 0.32
CA ALA A 182 -7.85 1.98 -0.99
C ALA A 182 -7.98 3.13 -1.99
N CYS A 183 -6.95 3.32 -2.82
CA CYS A 183 -6.95 4.26 -3.92
C CYS A 183 -7.73 3.61 -5.07
N ASP A 184 -9.05 3.76 -5.04
CA ASP A 184 -9.86 3.44 -6.20
C ASP A 184 -9.56 4.43 -7.33
N LEU A 185 -10.01 4.13 -8.55
CA LEU A 185 -9.87 5.06 -9.68
C LEU A 185 -10.65 6.37 -9.48
N ARG A 186 -11.37 6.53 -8.35
CA ARG A 186 -12.18 7.71 -8.03
C ARG A 186 -11.47 8.66 -7.07
N PHE A 187 -10.45 8.20 -6.34
CA PHE A 187 -9.77 8.99 -5.30
C PHE A 187 -9.28 10.33 -5.82
N TYR A 188 -8.66 10.33 -7.01
CA TYR A 188 -8.26 11.56 -7.68
C TYR A 188 -8.43 11.42 -9.20
N SER A 189 -9.51 11.99 -9.73
CA SER A 189 -9.86 11.96 -11.15
C SER A 189 -9.86 13.35 -11.80
N ILE A 190 -9.42 13.42 -13.05
CA ILE A 190 -9.38 14.63 -13.88
C ILE A 190 -10.06 14.33 -15.23
N PRO A 191 -11.12 15.06 -15.62
CA PRO A 191 -11.88 15.98 -14.77
C PRO A 191 -12.60 15.23 -13.65
N SER A 192 -12.88 15.91 -12.54
CA SER A 192 -13.61 15.32 -11.42
C SER A 192 -14.96 14.80 -11.90
N THR A 193 -15.17 13.48 -11.80
CA THR A 193 -16.45 12.85 -12.12
C THR A 193 -17.02 12.11 -10.92
N PRO A 194 -18.30 12.30 -10.59
CA PRO A 194 -18.95 11.54 -9.53
C PRO A 194 -19.29 10.10 -9.96
N ARG A 195 -19.22 9.78 -11.26
CA ARG A 195 -19.65 8.50 -11.81
C ARG A 195 -18.63 7.98 -12.80
N LEU A 196 -17.88 6.97 -12.37
CA LEU A 196 -17.32 5.98 -13.28
C LEU A 196 -18.29 4.79 -13.27
N THR A 197 -19.03 4.62 -14.36
CA THR A 197 -19.82 3.43 -14.71
C THR A 197 -18.97 2.18 -14.43
N PRO A 198 -19.49 1.06 -13.86
CA PRO A 198 -18.65 0.12 -13.12
C PRO A 198 -17.54 -0.51 -13.98
N LEU A 199 -16.35 0.06 -13.86
CA LEU A 199 -15.08 -0.50 -14.32
C LEU A 199 -14.60 -1.61 -13.37
N GLU A 200 -15.41 -1.99 -12.38
CA GLU A 200 -15.12 -3.02 -11.38
C GLU A 200 -14.56 -4.32 -11.97
N PRO A 201 -15.09 -4.87 -13.08
CA PRO A 201 -14.51 -6.07 -13.68
C PRO A 201 -13.08 -5.88 -14.23
N LEU A 202 -12.70 -4.64 -14.54
CA LEU A 202 -11.38 -4.29 -15.05
C LEU A 202 -10.41 -3.89 -13.94
N ILE A 203 -10.93 -3.31 -12.85
CA ILE A 203 -10.13 -2.78 -11.73
C ILE A 203 -9.34 -3.90 -11.05
N PHE A 204 -9.93 -5.07 -10.79
CA PHE A 204 -9.17 -6.13 -10.12
C PHE A 204 -8.01 -6.65 -10.99
N GLN A 205 -8.21 -6.71 -12.32
CA GLN A 205 -7.15 -7.10 -13.25
C GLN A 205 -6.07 -6.03 -13.36
N LEU A 206 -6.46 -4.75 -13.38
CA LEU A 206 -5.54 -3.63 -13.25
C LEU A 206 -4.73 -3.73 -11.95
N ASN A 207 -5.37 -4.04 -10.82
CA ASN A 207 -4.72 -4.19 -9.52
C ASN A 207 -3.68 -5.32 -9.52
N LEU A 208 -4.02 -6.48 -10.12
CA LEU A 208 -3.08 -7.58 -10.30
C LEU A 208 -1.92 -7.16 -11.20
N PHE A 209 -2.21 -6.56 -12.35
CA PHE A 209 -1.19 -6.05 -13.27
C PHE A 209 -0.27 -5.03 -12.60
N ALA A 210 -0.81 -4.16 -11.74
CA ALA A 210 -0.08 -3.10 -11.04
C ALA A 210 0.72 -3.60 -9.83
N GLY A 211 0.55 -4.85 -9.40
CA GLY A 211 1.23 -5.41 -8.23
C GLY A 211 0.67 -4.91 -6.90
N GLN A 212 -0.64 -4.67 -6.82
CA GLN A 212 -1.32 -4.35 -5.56
C GLN A 212 -1.22 -5.50 -4.57
N LEU A 213 -0.82 -5.21 -3.32
CA LEU A 213 -0.57 -6.24 -2.31
C LEU A 213 -1.73 -6.45 -1.34
N TYR A 214 -2.55 -5.43 -1.13
CA TYR A 214 -3.70 -5.47 -0.23
C TYR A 214 -4.98 -5.17 -1.02
N PHE A 215 -5.98 -6.03 -0.87
CA PHE A 215 -7.32 -5.80 -1.41
C PHE A 215 -8.04 -4.67 -0.68
N SER A 216 -8.99 -4.02 -1.35
CA SER A 216 -9.82 -2.97 -0.75
C SER A 216 -10.79 -3.51 0.30
N ASN A 217 -11.36 -4.69 0.07
CA ASN A 217 -12.29 -5.37 0.96
C ASN A 217 -12.28 -6.89 0.69
N TYR A 218 -12.99 -7.65 1.51
CA TYR A 218 -13.09 -9.10 1.40
C TYR A 218 -13.78 -9.57 0.10
N GLU A 219 -14.77 -8.82 -0.38
CA GLU A 219 -15.47 -9.13 -1.64
C GLU A 219 -14.50 -9.12 -2.84
N MET A 220 -13.58 -8.15 -2.91
CA MET A 220 -12.57 -8.09 -3.96
C MET A 220 -11.60 -9.27 -3.93
N TYR A 221 -11.34 -9.82 -2.74
CA TYR A 221 -10.57 -11.06 -2.60
C TYR A 221 -11.35 -12.25 -3.17
N LEU A 222 -12.62 -12.41 -2.82
CA LEU A 222 -13.46 -13.50 -3.35
C LEU A 222 -13.62 -13.41 -4.87
N ARG A 223 -13.83 -12.20 -5.42
CA ARG A 223 -13.87 -11.97 -6.88
C ARG A 223 -12.56 -12.36 -7.56
N THR A 224 -11.43 -12.04 -6.94
CA THR A 224 -10.11 -12.44 -7.45
C THR A 224 -9.92 -13.97 -7.41
N CYS A 225 -10.37 -14.63 -6.33
CA CYS A 225 -10.36 -16.09 -6.26
C CYS A 225 -11.26 -16.72 -7.32
N SER A 226 -12.46 -16.14 -7.55
CA SER A 226 -13.38 -16.61 -8.59
C SER A 226 -12.75 -16.49 -9.98
N PHE A 227 -12.17 -15.33 -10.30
CA PHE A 227 -11.49 -15.09 -11.58
C PHE A 227 -10.29 -16.04 -11.82
N LEU A 228 -9.44 -16.23 -10.80
CA LEU A 228 -8.25 -17.07 -10.91
C LEU A 228 -8.55 -18.57 -10.71
N GLY A 229 -9.79 -18.95 -10.40
CA GLY A 229 -10.18 -20.34 -10.14
C GLY A 229 -9.56 -20.93 -8.87
N LEU A 230 -9.40 -20.12 -7.82
CA LEU A 230 -8.75 -20.53 -6.57
C LEU A 230 -9.75 -21.03 -5.54
N ASN A 231 -9.32 -21.96 -4.68
CA ASN A 231 -10.05 -22.29 -3.48
C ASN A 231 -10.22 -21.05 -2.59
N GLY A 232 -11.39 -20.96 -1.95
CA GLY A 232 -11.76 -19.81 -1.15
C GLY A 232 -12.69 -20.21 -0.02
N PRO A 233 -12.87 -19.32 0.97
CA PRO A 233 -13.69 -19.58 2.15
C PRO A 233 -15.19 -19.71 1.84
N ASP A 234 -15.61 -19.29 0.65
CA ASP A 234 -16.96 -19.45 0.10
C ASP A 234 -17.24 -20.87 -0.42
N LEU A 235 -16.21 -21.70 -0.58
CA LEU A 235 -16.31 -23.10 -0.96
C LEU A 235 -16.19 -23.95 0.32
N ARG A 236 -17.34 -24.32 0.91
CA ARG A 236 -17.40 -25.14 2.14
C ARG A 236 -17.38 -26.65 1.86
N ASP A 237 -16.83 -27.05 0.72
CA ASP A 237 -16.90 -28.42 0.24
C ASP A 237 -15.63 -29.18 0.60
N GLU A 238 -15.76 -30.16 1.50
CA GLU A 238 -14.64 -31.00 1.98
C GLU A 238 -14.14 -31.96 0.89
N ASP A 239 -14.96 -32.26 -0.13
CA ASP A 239 -14.62 -33.17 -1.22
C ASP A 239 -13.99 -32.44 -2.42
N LEU A 240 -13.75 -31.12 -2.32
CA LEU A 240 -13.19 -30.32 -3.40
C LEU A 240 -11.73 -30.70 -3.66
N VAL A 241 -11.45 -31.21 -4.87
CA VAL A 241 -10.08 -31.52 -5.31
C VAL A 241 -9.39 -30.25 -5.79
N VAL A 242 -8.35 -29.84 -5.05
CA VAL A 242 -7.57 -28.61 -5.29
C VAL A 242 -6.09 -28.96 -5.47
N ASP A 243 -5.39 -28.24 -6.36
CA ASP A 243 -3.94 -28.37 -6.51
C ASP A 243 -3.19 -27.76 -5.30
N SER A 244 -1.89 -28.05 -5.19
CA SER A 244 -1.03 -27.62 -4.07
C SER A 244 -0.94 -26.10 -3.87
N ASP A 245 -1.22 -25.32 -4.91
CA ASP A 245 -1.21 -23.86 -4.88
C ASP A 245 -2.60 -23.24 -4.64
N GLY A 246 -3.63 -24.07 -4.50
CA GLY A 246 -5.00 -23.64 -4.32
C GLY A 246 -5.81 -23.54 -5.61
N PHE A 247 -5.25 -23.82 -6.80
CA PHE A 247 -5.98 -23.78 -8.06
C PHE A 247 -6.94 -24.97 -8.24
N ILE A 248 -8.14 -24.71 -8.74
CA ILE A 248 -9.17 -25.72 -9.03
C ILE A 248 -9.22 -25.94 -10.55
N LYS A 249 -8.85 -27.15 -10.96
CA LYS A 249 -8.92 -27.58 -12.36
C LYS A 249 -10.35 -27.52 -12.89
N GLU A 250 -10.49 -27.35 -14.20
CA GLU A 250 -11.78 -27.21 -14.87
C GLU A 250 -12.75 -28.37 -14.57
N GLU A 251 -12.23 -29.61 -14.54
CA GLU A 251 -12.99 -30.83 -14.23
C GLU A 251 -13.59 -30.86 -12.82
N ASN A 252 -13.00 -30.14 -11.86
CA ASN A 252 -13.42 -30.10 -10.46
C ASN A 252 -14.03 -28.75 -10.07
N ARG A 253 -14.33 -27.89 -11.05
CA ARG A 253 -14.68 -26.48 -10.82
C ARG A 253 -16.14 -26.34 -10.35
N PRO A 254 -16.39 -25.83 -9.13
CA PRO A 254 -17.75 -25.61 -8.66
C PRO A 254 -18.40 -24.41 -9.35
N ALA A 255 -19.73 -24.29 -9.25
CA ALA A 255 -20.49 -23.18 -9.85
C ALA A 255 -19.97 -21.79 -9.42
N ALA A 256 -19.53 -21.63 -8.17
CA ALA A 256 -18.94 -20.38 -7.66
C ALA A 256 -17.59 -19.99 -8.32
N ARG A 257 -17.01 -20.88 -9.14
CA ARG A 257 -15.80 -20.66 -9.93
C ARG A 257 -16.04 -20.70 -11.43
N ALA A 258 -17.29 -20.78 -11.89
CA ALA A 258 -17.64 -20.82 -13.32
C ALA A 258 -17.14 -19.60 -14.13
N SER A 259 -16.79 -18.49 -13.46
CA SER A 259 -16.22 -17.31 -14.11
C SER A 259 -14.75 -17.47 -14.52
N CYS A 260 -14.03 -18.44 -13.96
CA CYS A 260 -12.67 -18.75 -14.34
C CYS A 260 -12.65 -19.44 -15.70
N SER A 261 -11.85 -18.91 -16.63
CA SER A 261 -11.61 -19.49 -17.95
C SER A 261 -10.19 -20.05 -18.10
N PHE A 262 -9.38 -20.05 -17.04
CA PHE A 262 -8.02 -20.57 -17.07
C PHE A 262 -8.01 -22.10 -17.03
N GLY A 263 -7.17 -22.71 -17.88
CA GLY A 263 -6.90 -24.15 -17.87
C GLY A 263 -5.77 -24.51 -16.91
N ARG A 264 -4.91 -23.54 -16.56
CA ARG A 264 -3.80 -23.70 -15.62
C ARG A 264 -3.74 -22.57 -14.60
N SER A 265 -3.09 -22.85 -13.47
CA SER A 265 -2.82 -21.84 -12.44
C SER A 265 -2.02 -20.66 -13.01
N GLN A 266 -2.49 -19.44 -12.70
CA GLN A 266 -1.79 -18.19 -13.04
C GLN A 266 -0.92 -17.69 -11.87
N LEU A 267 -0.82 -18.43 -10.77
CA LEU A 267 -0.18 -17.96 -9.54
C LEU A 267 1.32 -17.79 -9.70
N LEU A 268 2.01 -18.69 -10.41
CA LEU A 268 3.46 -18.58 -10.61
C LEU A 268 3.84 -17.34 -11.45
N PRO A 269 3.26 -17.09 -12.64
CA PRO A 269 3.49 -15.83 -13.36
C PRO A 269 3.14 -14.58 -12.52
N LEU A 270 2.08 -14.63 -11.71
CA LEU A 270 1.75 -13.52 -10.81
C LEU A 270 2.83 -13.33 -9.73
N LYS A 271 3.38 -14.39 -9.15
CA LYS A 271 4.51 -14.27 -8.19
C LYS A 271 5.72 -13.60 -8.84
N GLU A 272 6.07 -13.97 -10.07
CA GLU A 272 7.19 -13.36 -10.80
C GLU A 272 6.92 -11.87 -11.07
N LEU A 273 5.74 -11.52 -11.59
CA LEU A 273 5.34 -10.13 -11.81
C LEU A 273 5.43 -9.29 -10.53
N PHE A 274 4.93 -9.83 -9.42
CA PHE A 274 4.95 -9.16 -8.13
C PHE A 274 6.38 -9.02 -7.61
N GLY A 275 7.22 -10.06 -7.74
CA GLY A 275 8.64 -10.01 -7.43
C GLY A 275 9.36 -8.87 -8.16
N MET A 276 9.15 -8.76 -9.47
CA MET A 276 9.72 -7.68 -10.29
C MET A 276 9.27 -6.29 -9.82
N ARG A 277 7.96 -6.10 -9.59
CA ARG A 277 7.42 -4.81 -9.12
C ARG A 277 7.88 -4.45 -7.70
N ARG A 278 8.19 -5.46 -6.88
CA ARG A 278 8.66 -5.29 -5.51
C ARG A 278 10.18 -5.13 -5.40
N LYS A 279 10.93 -5.39 -6.47
CA LYS A 279 12.39 -5.19 -6.52
C LYS A 279 13.10 -5.84 -5.32
N GLY A 280 12.77 -7.10 -5.05
CA GLY A 280 13.33 -7.87 -3.94
C GLY A 280 12.67 -7.64 -2.57
N MET A 281 11.76 -6.66 -2.42
CA MET A 281 11.02 -6.49 -1.16
C MET A 281 10.01 -7.62 -0.95
N GLY A 282 10.16 -8.37 0.14
CA GLY A 282 9.21 -9.40 0.53
C GLY A 282 7.77 -8.87 0.65
N TYR A 283 6.80 -9.70 0.26
CA TYR A 283 5.37 -9.38 0.32
C TYR A 283 4.52 -10.54 0.86
N LEU A 284 5.14 -11.60 1.38
CA LEU A 284 4.45 -12.75 1.97
C LEU A 284 3.36 -12.42 3.01
N PRO A 285 3.54 -11.45 3.95
CA PRO A 285 2.51 -11.20 4.96
C PRO A 285 1.29 -10.43 4.43
N THR A 286 1.31 -9.94 3.18
CA THR A 286 0.19 -9.19 2.60
C THR A 286 -0.95 -10.11 2.17
N HIS A 287 -2.12 -9.54 1.82
CA HIS A 287 -3.24 -10.35 1.36
C HIS A 287 -2.88 -11.13 0.10
N LEU A 288 -2.29 -10.46 -0.90
CA LEU A 288 -1.83 -11.13 -2.12
C LEU A 288 -0.68 -12.10 -1.84
N GLY A 289 0.24 -11.77 -0.94
CA GLY A 289 1.33 -12.68 -0.56
C GLY A 289 0.82 -14.01 0.00
N LYS A 290 -0.15 -13.95 0.91
CA LYS A 290 -0.83 -15.12 1.47
C LYS A 290 -1.59 -15.89 0.39
N MET A 291 -2.44 -15.21 -0.38
CA MET A 291 -3.28 -15.81 -1.44
C MET A 291 -2.43 -16.51 -2.51
N LEU A 292 -1.39 -15.85 -3.02
CA LEU A 292 -0.52 -16.43 -4.05
C LEU A 292 0.22 -17.69 -3.54
N ASN A 293 0.36 -17.87 -2.23
CA ASN A 293 0.96 -19.04 -1.61
C ASN A 293 -0.08 -20.02 -1.05
N GLY A 294 -1.28 -20.04 -1.62
CA GLY A 294 -2.32 -21.03 -1.32
C GLY A 294 -3.02 -20.83 0.03
N ARG A 295 -2.76 -19.73 0.75
CA ARG A 295 -3.46 -19.45 2.00
C ARG A 295 -4.83 -18.83 1.74
N ILE A 296 -5.85 -19.44 2.31
CA ILE A 296 -7.22 -18.92 2.33
C ILE A 296 -7.29 -17.79 3.37
N LEU A 297 -7.85 -16.64 2.97
CA LEU A 297 -8.05 -15.49 3.85
C LEU A 297 -9.46 -15.51 4.41
N SER A 298 -9.60 -15.13 5.68
CA SER A 298 -10.91 -14.92 6.31
C SER A 298 -11.27 -13.45 6.30
N GLU A 299 -12.54 -13.12 6.62
CA GLU A 299 -12.95 -11.72 6.82
C GLU A 299 -12.11 -11.00 7.89
N GLU A 300 -11.54 -11.74 8.85
CA GLU A 300 -10.74 -11.18 9.92
C GLU A 300 -9.41 -10.57 9.44
N ASP A 301 -8.84 -11.09 8.35
CA ASP A 301 -7.62 -10.56 7.74
C ASP A 301 -7.81 -9.11 7.25
N PHE A 302 -9.06 -8.74 6.94
CA PHE A 302 -9.45 -7.44 6.38
C PHE A 302 -9.87 -6.45 7.46
N ARG A 303 -10.00 -6.90 8.72
CA ARG A 303 -10.23 -5.99 9.84
C ARG A 303 -8.95 -5.20 10.08
N ASP A 304 -9.07 -3.87 10.06
CA ASP A 304 -8.02 -3.01 10.56
C ASP A 304 -7.97 -3.23 12.07
N ARG A 305 -6.87 -3.83 12.56
CA ARG A 305 -6.49 -3.67 13.95
C ARG A 305 -6.06 -2.22 14.10
N VAL A 306 -7.02 -1.31 14.14
CA VAL A 306 -6.86 -0.04 14.84
C VAL A 306 -6.48 -0.49 16.25
N LEU A 307 -5.21 -0.37 16.60
CA LEU A 307 -4.87 -0.32 18.01
C LEU A 307 -5.68 0.86 18.52
N SER A 308 -6.77 0.55 19.22
CA SER A 308 -7.49 1.50 20.04
C SER A 308 -6.47 2.06 21.03
N LEU A 309 -5.80 3.15 20.63
CA LEU A 309 -5.41 4.17 21.58
C LEU A 309 -6.73 4.63 22.17
N SER A 310 -7.11 3.97 23.26
CA SER A 310 -8.23 4.29 24.10
C SER A 310 -8.28 5.81 24.27
N MET A 311 -9.47 6.38 24.05
CA MET A 311 -9.82 7.65 24.66
C MET A 311 -9.51 7.55 26.16
N VAL A 312 -8.33 8.04 26.55
CA VAL A 312 -8.09 8.43 27.93
C VAL A 312 -8.80 9.76 28.05
N SER A 313 -10.07 9.69 28.42
CA SER A 313 -10.88 10.84 28.80
C SER A 313 -10.20 11.50 30.00
N PHE A 314 -9.44 12.57 29.80
CA PHE A 314 -9.03 13.45 30.88
C PHE A 314 -10.27 14.22 31.34
N SER A 315 -10.94 13.73 32.38
CA SER A 315 -11.93 14.50 33.13
C SER A 315 -11.20 15.52 33.99
N ALA A 316 -11.06 16.75 33.51
CA ALA A 316 -10.67 17.88 34.34
C ALA A 316 -11.91 18.38 35.10
N SER A 317 -12.00 18.03 36.37
CA SER A 317 -12.93 18.64 37.32
C SER A 317 -12.39 20.01 37.73
N LEU A 318 -13.15 21.06 37.43
CA LEU A 318 -12.98 22.40 38.01
C LEU A 318 -14.02 22.58 39.13
N PRO A 319 -13.65 23.17 40.28
CA PRO A 319 -14.51 23.23 41.45
C PRO A 319 -15.55 24.36 41.36
N GLU A 320 -16.75 24.06 41.88
CA GLU A 320 -17.81 25.03 42.16
C GLU A 320 -17.41 25.96 43.31
N THR A 321 -17.51 27.28 43.10
CA THR A 321 -17.73 28.25 44.17
C THR A 321 -18.66 29.38 43.70
N LEU A 322 -19.90 29.34 44.22
CA LEU A 322 -20.73 30.44 44.75
C LEU A 322 -20.56 31.87 44.18
N ALA A 323 -21.65 32.45 43.66
CA ALA A 323 -22.49 33.40 44.42
C ALA A 323 -23.60 34.05 43.55
N ASP A 324 -24.75 34.27 44.20
CA ASP A 324 -25.99 34.91 43.78
C ASP A 324 -25.87 36.31 43.16
N CYS A 325 -26.82 36.67 42.29
CA CYS A 325 -27.87 37.66 42.58
C CYS A 325 -28.75 37.99 41.34
N SER A 326 -30.08 37.82 41.49
CA SER A 326 -31.20 38.75 41.16
C SER A 326 -31.04 39.65 39.91
N SER A 327 -31.99 39.83 38.98
CA SER A 327 -33.46 39.87 39.03
C SER A 327 -33.95 40.31 37.62
N GLY A 328 -35.22 40.12 37.28
CA GLY A 328 -35.90 40.93 36.25
C GLY A 328 -36.73 40.17 35.21
N LYS A 329 -38.05 40.14 35.43
CA LYS A 329 -39.11 39.82 34.46
C LYS A 329 -39.09 40.79 33.27
N GLN A 330 -39.51 40.36 32.06
CA GLN A 330 -40.82 40.71 31.49
C GLN A 330 -41.09 40.08 30.12
N ASP A 331 -42.38 39.82 29.90
CA ASP A 331 -43.07 39.21 28.77
C ASP A 331 -43.14 40.06 27.48
N HIS A 332 -43.69 39.38 26.46
CA HIS A 332 -44.49 39.86 25.31
C HIS A 332 -43.85 39.93 23.91
N ASP A 333 -44.23 38.92 23.11
CA ASP A 333 -45.06 38.98 21.90
C ASP A 333 -44.70 39.83 20.67
N THR A 334 -44.84 39.16 19.52
CA THR A 334 -45.20 39.66 18.17
C THR A 334 -44.19 40.59 17.50
N GLU A 335 -43.92 40.55 16.20
CA GLU A 335 -44.76 40.24 15.04
C GLU A 335 -43.83 39.96 13.84
N LEU A 336 -44.18 38.97 13.03
CA LEU A 336 -43.82 38.92 11.61
C LEU A 336 -44.68 39.99 10.92
N ASP A 337 -44.11 40.86 10.10
CA ASP A 337 -44.25 40.80 8.64
C ASP A 337 -43.54 41.97 7.93
N GLU A 338 -43.32 41.77 6.63
CA GLU A 338 -43.06 42.76 5.58
C GLU A 338 -41.67 43.44 5.51
N MET A 339 -41.06 43.73 4.35
CA MET A 339 -41.26 43.44 2.93
C MET A 339 -40.11 44.21 2.20
N VAL A 340 -39.87 43.91 0.91
CA VAL A 340 -39.17 44.78 -0.07
C VAL A 340 -37.61 44.73 0.04
N LEU A 341 -36.82 44.30 -0.96
CA LEU A 341 -36.94 44.24 -2.41
C LEU A 341 -36.00 43.16 -2.98
#